data_AF-L1P128-F1
#
_entry.id   AF-L1P128-F1
#
_cell.length_a   1.000
_cell.length_b   1.000
_cell.length_c   1.000
_cell.angle_alpha   90.00
_cell.angle_beta   90.00
_cell.angle_gamma   90.00
#
_symmetry.space_group_name_H-M   'P 1'
#
loop_
_entity.id
_entity.type
_entity.pdbx_description
1 polymer ?
#
loop_
_entity_poly.entity_id
_entity_poly.type
_entity_poly.pdbx_seq_one_letter_code
_entity_poly.pdbx_strand_id
1 'polypeptide(L)'
;MDCNTYLQHLPNVKTLKQLCKGEAVLDWIICGHEFEVYHTYYKVNEEEYEGYEAQWGHGFEDEDGSSLSFYFIDKACLIVPSSSAEDSKGGDNHDFEKRIPKVFLPYYRKNFSESDIPFVIYSLDGETWQCVENFPVEEHIDKFEYISTDPMKYKEWAVEYLGDEGFLQEVMSEQTITDLYEGKVLTEEMVYSLVTEVHDWVDLETELNEMPYRFSF
;
A
#
# COMPACT_ATOMS: atom_id res chain seq x y z
N MET A 1 19.05 10.20 -4.84
CA MET A 1 19.28 8.92 -4.13
C MET A 1 19.18 7.78 -5.15
N ASP A 2 19.92 6.68 -4.99
CA ASP A 2 19.83 5.52 -5.91
C ASP A 2 18.61 4.67 -5.54
N CYS A 3 17.67 4.47 -6.46
CA CYS A 3 16.45 3.73 -6.17
C CYS A 3 16.69 2.26 -5.74
N ASN A 4 17.88 1.70 -5.99
CA ASN A 4 18.25 0.37 -5.50
C ASN A 4 18.36 0.30 -3.97
N THR A 5 18.52 1.42 -3.26
CA THR A 5 18.58 1.43 -1.80
C THR A 5 17.24 1.00 -1.17
N TYR A 6 16.13 1.24 -1.86
CA TYR A 6 14.80 0.86 -1.37
C TYR A 6 14.56 -0.65 -1.40
N LEU A 7 15.29 -1.38 -2.25
CA LEU A 7 15.09 -2.83 -2.41
C LEU A 7 15.36 -3.62 -1.12
N GLN A 8 16.20 -3.11 -0.22
CA GLN A 8 16.52 -3.76 1.05
C GLN A 8 15.33 -3.82 2.01
N HIS A 9 14.31 -2.98 1.81
CA HIS A 9 13.11 -2.93 2.63
C HIS A 9 12.01 -3.86 2.13
N LEU A 10 12.13 -4.39 0.92
CA LEU A 10 11.06 -5.13 0.28
C LEU A 10 11.11 -6.62 0.64
N PRO A 11 10.05 -7.19 1.25
CA PRO A 11 9.91 -8.63 1.37
C PRO A 11 9.59 -9.23 0.00
N ASN A 12 9.44 -10.56 -0.09
CA ASN A 12 8.94 -11.18 -1.34
C ASN A 12 7.51 -10.65 -1.66
N VAL A 13 7.11 -10.74 -2.93
CA VAL A 13 5.84 -10.18 -3.42
C VAL A 13 4.63 -10.76 -2.70
N LYS A 14 4.66 -12.05 -2.35
CA LYS A 14 3.55 -12.69 -1.63
C LYS A 14 3.36 -12.03 -0.26
N THR A 15 4.44 -11.87 0.49
CA THR A 15 4.42 -11.21 1.80
C THR A 15 3.99 -9.75 1.66
N LEU A 16 4.54 -9.00 0.70
CA LEU A 16 4.15 -7.61 0.46
C LEU A 16 2.65 -7.47 0.16
N LYS A 17 2.11 -8.35 -0.70
CA LYS A 17 0.68 -8.35 -1.04
C LYS A 17 -0.20 -8.60 0.20
N GLN A 18 0.23 -9.49 1.09
CA GLN A 18 -0.51 -9.75 2.32
C GLN A 18 -0.40 -8.59 3.31
N LEU A 19 0.74 -7.91 3.38
CA LEU A 19 0.92 -6.69 4.18
C LEU A 19 -0.02 -5.59 3.69
N CYS A 20 0.03 -5.22 2.41
CA CYS A 20 -0.84 -4.16 1.86
C CYS A 20 -2.32 -4.44 2.14
N LYS A 21 -2.75 -5.70 1.99
CA LYS A 21 -4.11 -6.10 2.29
C LYS A 21 -4.44 -6.05 3.79
N GLY A 22 -3.51 -6.47 4.65
CA GLY A 22 -3.71 -6.46 6.09
C GLY A 22 -3.78 -5.05 6.65
N GLU A 23 -2.94 -4.14 6.19
CA GLU A 23 -2.95 -2.73 6.60
C GLU A 23 -4.22 -2.01 6.16
N ALA A 24 -4.69 -2.26 4.93
CA ALA A 24 -5.99 -1.72 4.49
C ALA A 24 -7.14 -2.19 5.40
N VAL A 25 -7.13 -3.47 5.82
CA VAL A 25 -8.14 -3.97 6.79
C VAL A 25 -7.99 -3.34 8.16
N LEU A 26 -6.76 -3.13 8.63
CA LEU A 26 -6.51 -2.48 9.92
C LEU A 26 -7.03 -1.04 9.93
N ASP A 27 -6.76 -0.27 8.87
CA ASP A 27 -7.28 1.09 8.72
C ASP A 27 -8.82 1.08 8.74
N TRP A 28 -9.45 0.21 7.95
CA TRP A 28 -10.91 0.05 7.94
C TRP A 28 -11.52 -0.30 9.30
N ILE A 29 -10.83 -1.14 10.09
CA ILE A 29 -11.25 -1.46 11.47
C ILE A 29 -11.15 -0.23 12.38
N ILE A 30 -10.11 0.58 12.23
CA ILE A 30 -9.77 1.67 13.14
C ILE A 30 -10.60 2.92 12.89
N CYS A 31 -10.74 3.34 11.64
CA CYS A 31 -11.28 4.66 11.29
C CYS A 31 -12.51 4.62 10.37
N GLY A 32 -12.83 3.47 9.76
CA GLY A 32 -13.99 3.35 8.88
C GLY A 32 -14.02 4.40 7.77
N HIS A 33 -15.23 4.84 7.37
CA HIS A 33 -15.43 5.90 6.37
C HIS A 33 -15.35 7.32 6.94
N GLU A 34 -15.16 7.49 8.26
CA GLU A 34 -15.07 8.83 8.85
C GLU A 34 -13.79 9.56 8.43
N PHE A 35 -12.79 8.82 7.98
CA PHE A 35 -11.48 9.34 7.58
C PHE A 35 -11.05 8.79 6.22
N GLU A 36 -10.20 9.54 5.51
CA GLU A 36 -9.54 9.02 4.33
C GLU A 36 -8.57 7.93 4.78
N VAL A 37 -8.82 6.68 4.35
CA VAL A 37 -7.97 5.54 4.70
C VAL A 37 -6.59 5.69 4.07
N TYR A 38 -5.54 5.56 4.89
CA TYR A 38 -4.16 5.75 4.45
C TYR A 38 -3.65 4.57 3.63
N HIS A 39 -4.09 3.37 3.98
CA HIS A 39 -3.79 2.12 3.30
C HIS A 39 -5.05 1.61 2.58
N THR A 40 -4.93 1.41 1.26
CA THR A 40 -6.01 0.84 0.44
C THR A 40 -5.57 -0.47 -0.21
N TYR A 41 -6.53 -1.36 -0.50
CA TYR A 41 -6.27 -2.59 -1.24
C TYR A 41 -7.53 -3.07 -1.95
N TYR A 42 -7.59 -3.01 -3.28
CA TYR A 42 -8.77 -3.40 -4.04
C TYR A 42 -8.47 -4.31 -5.22
N LYS A 43 -9.45 -5.11 -5.61
CA LYS A 43 -9.40 -5.81 -6.90
C LYS A 43 -9.65 -4.79 -8.00
N VAL A 44 -8.83 -4.85 -9.05
CA VAL A 44 -9.00 -3.99 -10.23
C VAL A 44 -10.38 -4.22 -10.86
N ASN A 45 -11.08 -3.12 -11.13
CA ASN A 45 -12.36 -3.08 -11.84
C ASN A 45 -12.24 -2.27 -13.14
N GLU A 46 -11.24 -2.61 -13.94
CA GLU A 46 -10.89 -1.92 -15.19
C GLU A 46 -10.94 -2.87 -16.37
N GLU A 47 -11.22 -2.34 -17.57
CA GLU A 47 -11.30 -3.15 -18.79
C GLU A 47 -9.89 -3.46 -19.37
N GLU A 48 -8.91 -2.60 -19.10
CA GLU A 48 -7.60 -2.61 -19.74
C GLU A 48 -6.59 -3.52 -19.05
N TYR A 49 -6.80 -3.86 -17.77
CA TYR A 49 -5.93 -4.74 -17.00
C TYR A 49 -6.65 -5.39 -15.82
N GLU A 50 -6.04 -6.44 -15.27
CA GLU A 50 -6.57 -7.22 -14.15
C GLU A 50 -5.51 -7.35 -13.07
N GLY A 51 -5.94 -7.42 -11.81
CA GLY A 51 -5.01 -7.63 -10.70
C GLY A 51 -5.58 -7.09 -9.41
N TYR A 52 -4.68 -6.64 -8.55
CA TYR A 52 -4.99 -5.92 -7.34
C TYR A 52 -4.14 -4.67 -7.26
N GLU A 53 -4.74 -3.58 -6.80
CA GLU A 53 -4.08 -2.32 -6.53
C GLU A 53 -4.08 -2.07 -5.03
N ALA A 54 -3.01 -1.44 -4.55
CA ALA A 54 -2.95 -0.90 -3.21
C ALA A 54 -2.23 0.45 -3.24
N GLN A 55 -2.54 1.30 -2.28
CA GLN A 55 -1.89 2.60 -2.12
C GLN A 55 -1.60 2.83 -0.65
N TRP A 56 -0.39 3.33 -0.36
CA TRP A 56 0.01 3.79 0.97
C TRP A 56 0.27 5.30 0.91
N GLY A 57 -0.50 6.06 1.69
CA GLY A 57 -0.58 7.52 1.70
C GLY A 57 -1.64 8.08 0.76
N HIS A 58 -1.99 9.36 0.92
CA HIS A 58 -3.09 10.05 0.23
C HIS A 58 -2.80 10.47 -1.22
N GLY A 59 -1.96 9.72 -1.94
CA GLY A 59 -1.72 9.96 -3.37
C GLY A 59 -0.76 11.11 -3.64
N PHE A 60 -1.16 12.07 -4.48
CA PHE A 60 -0.36 13.22 -4.92
C PHE A 60 -0.77 14.52 -4.21
N GLU A 61 -1.20 14.43 -2.94
CA GLU A 61 -1.56 15.61 -2.15
C GLU A 61 -0.34 16.16 -1.40
N ASP A 62 -0.12 17.46 -1.53
CA ASP A 62 1.14 18.15 -1.16
C ASP A 62 1.48 18.10 0.34
N GLU A 63 0.52 17.80 1.21
CA GLU A 63 0.69 17.90 2.66
C GLU A 63 1.19 16.62 3.35
N ASP A 64 1.02 15.42 2.75
CA ASP A 64 1.31 14.11 3.41
C ASP A 64 2.51 13.34 2.79
N GLY A 65 3.30 14.05 1.98
CA GLY A 65 4.54 13.56 1.37
C GLY A 65 4.33 12.54 0.24
N SER A 66 5.42 11.87 -0.17
CA SER A 66 5.39 10.92 -1.29
C SER A 66 4.59 9.67 -0.95
N SER A 67 3.62 9.24 -1.76
CA SER A 67 2.86 7.99 -1.62
C SER A 67 3.51 6.83 -2.38
N LEU A 68 3.08 5.60 -2.07
CA LEU A 68 3.47 4.38 -2.81
C LEU A 68 2.22 3.72 -3.40
N SER A 69 2.20 3.56 -4.72
CA SER A 69 1.22 2.74 -5.43
C SER A 69 1.81 1.35 -5.70
N PHE A 70 1.02 0.31 -5.45
CA PHE A 70 1.38 -1.09 -5.64
C PHE A 70 0.39 -1.73 -6.60
N TYR A 71 0.90 -2.49 -7.57
CA TYR A 71 0.09 -3.27 -8.49
C TYR A 71 0.55 -4.71 -8.54
N PHE A 72 -0.36 -5.63 -8.23
CA PHE A 72 -0.11 -7.06 -8.13
C PHE A 72 -0.84 -7.82 -9.24
N ILE A 73 -0.10 -8.61 -10.02
CA ILE A 73 -0.65 -9.51 -11.02
C ILE A 73 0.03 -10.88 -10.92
N ASP A 74 -0.74 -11.93 -10.67
CA ASP A 74 -0.22 -13.27 -10.34
C ASP A 74 0.84 -13.19 -9.20
N LYS A 75 2.09 -13.53 -9.50
CA LYS A 75 3.25 -13.45 -8.60
C LYS A 75 4.08 -12.18 -8.77
N ALA A 76 3.74 -11.35 -9.75
CA ALA A 76 4.49 -10.15 -10.11
C ALA A 76 3.94 -8.93 -9.37
N CYS A 77 4.81 -7.96 -9.14
CA CYS A 77 4.45 -6.69 -8.51
C CYS A 77 5.20 -5.53 -9.18
N LEU A 78 4.51 -4.41 -9.34
CA LEU A 78 5.06 -3.11 -9.67
C LEU A 78 4.79 -2.16 -8.49
N ILE A 79 5.81 -1.40 -8.09
CA ILE A 79 5.72 -0.32 -7.10
C ILE A 79 6.08 0.98 -7.81
N VAL A 80 5.20 1.97 -7.69
CA VAL A 80 5.32 3.30 -8.28
C VAL A 80 5.22 4.34 -7.17
N PRO A 81 6.31 5.04 -6.82
CA PRO A 81 6.24 6.18 -5.91
C PRO A 81 5.60 7.39 -6.59
N SER A 82 4.89 8.22 -5.83
CA SER A 82 4.57 9.57 -6.28
C SER A 82 5.81 10.47 -6.26
N SER A 83 5.81 11.52 -7.07
CA SER A 83 6.85 12.55 -7.07
C SER A 83 6.44 13.72 -6.18
N SER A 84 7.28 14.11 -5.22
CA SER A 84 7.08 15.32 -4.40
C SER A 84 7.58 16.61 -5.06
N ALA A 85 8.27 16.55 -6.20
CA ALA A 85 8.98 17.70 -6.76
C ALA A 85 8.17 18.41 -7.87
N GLU A 86 7.61 19.57 -7.53
CA GLU A 86 6.92 20.51 -8.45
C GLU A 86 7.76 20.91 -9.69
N ASP A 87 9.08 20.71 -9.65
CA ASP A 87 10.05 21.15 -10.67
C ASP A 87 10.75 20.02 -11.46
N SER A 88 10.36 18.75 -11.28
CA SER A 88 11.07 17.58 -11.86
C SER A 88 10.80 17.34 -13.37
N LYS A 89 10.90 18.40 -14.19
CA LYS A 89 10.84 18.30 -15.66
C LYS A 89 12.18 17.84 -16.24
N GLY A 90 12.51 16.56 -16.05
CA GLY A 90 13.80 16.01 -16.49
C GLY A 90 13.77 14.71 -17.29
N GLY A 91 12.75 13.86 -17.11
CA GLY A 91 12.69 12.53 -17.73
C GLY A 91 12.13 12.52 -19.15
N ASP A 92 12.66 11.64 -20.02
CA ASP A 92 11.96 11.23 -21.24
C ASP A 92 11.04 10.05 -20.89
N ASN A 93 9.79 10.37 -20.53
CA ASN A 93 8.80 9.38 -20.10
C ASN A 93 8.56 8.29 -21.17
N HIS A 94 8.76 8.58 -22.46
CA HIS A 94 8.64 7.58 -23.52
C HIS A 94 9.77 6.55 -23.49
N ASP A 95 11.01 6.96 -23.21
CA ASP A 95 12.15 6.04 -23.08
C ASP A 95 12.13 5.31 -21.74
N PHE A 96 11.59 5.93 -20.69
CA PHE A 96 11.37 5.27 -19.40
C PHE A 96 10.37 4.11 -19.51
N GLU A 97 9.20 4.34 -20.11
CA GLU A 97 8.18 3.30 -20.31
C GLU A 97 8.73 2.06 -21.02
N LYS A 98 9.64 2.22 -21.98
CA LYS A 98 10.23 1.10 -22.73
C LYS A 98 11.05 0.15 -21.83
N ARG A 99 11.50 0.63 -20.67
CA ARG A 99 12.27 -0.14 -19.68
C ARG A 99 11.38 -0.83 -18.64
N ILE A 100 10.09 -0.48 -18.58
CA ILE A 100 9.11 -1.13 -17.69
C ILE A 100 8.67 -2.46 -18.32
N PRO A 101 8.59 -3.56 -17.54
CA PRO A 101 8.10 -4.83 -18.07
C PRO A 101 6.71 -4.72 -18.68
N LYS A 102 6.52 -5.34 -19.86
CA LYS A 102 5.29 -5.22 -20.65
C LYS A 102 4.01 -5.58 -19.91
N VAL A 103 4.09 -6.50 -18.94
CA VAL A 103 2.94 -6.93 -18.13
C VAL A 103 2.35 -5.80 -17.29
N PHE A 104 3.15 -4.80 -16.93
CA PHE A 104 2.70 -3.67 -16.11
C PHE A 104 2.31 -2.43 -16.93
N LEU A 105 2.61 -2.40 -18.23
CA LEU A 105 2.37 -1.21 -19.07
C LEU A 105 0.90 -0.77 -19.13
N PRO A 106 -0.11 -1.67 -19.19
CA PRO A 106 -1.51 -1.24 -19.17
C PRO A 106 -1.86 -0.43 -17.91
N TYR A 107 -1.53 -0.96 -16.73
CA TYR A 107 -1.71 -0.28 -15.44
C TYR A 107 -0.91 1.02 -15.39
N TYR A 108 0.38 0.97 -15.72
CA TYR A 108 1.28 2.13 -15.63
C TYR A 108 0.79 3.29 -16.50
N ARG A 109 0.39 3.01 -17.75
CA ARG A 109 -0.05 4.06 -18.69
C ARG A 109 -1.37 4.68 -18.29
N LYS A 110 -2.32 3.88 -17.78
CA LYS A 110 -3.62 4.40 -17.34
C LYS A 110 -3.45 5.39 -16.18
N ASN A 111 -2.57 5.06 -15.24
CA ASN A 111 -2.49 5.78 -13.96
C ASN A 111 -1.37 6.82 -13.88
N PHE A 112 -0.29 6.69 -14.66
CA PHE A 112 0.93 7.50 -14.48
C PHE A 112 1.54 8.07 -15.76
N SER A 113 0.87 7.95 -16.92
CA SER A 113 1.44 8.44 -18.19
C SER A 113 1.65 9.96 -18.24
N GLU A 114 0.89 10.72 -17.43
CA GLU A 114 1.00 12.18 -17.31
C GLU A 114 1.77 12.62 -16.06
N SER A 115 2.31 11.66 -15.29
CA SER A 115 3.03 11.92 -14.04
C SER A 115 4.55 11.81 -14.23
N ASP A 116 5.30 12.67 -13.54
CA ASP A 116 6.75 12.60 -13.53
C ASP A 116 7.22 11.55 -12.51
N ILE A 117 7.27 10.29 -12.93
CA ILE A 117 7.67 9.18 -12.05
C ILE A 117 9.21 9.07 -12.00
N PRO A 118 9.84 9.20 -10.81
CA PRO A 118 11.30 9.19 -10.69
C PRO A 118 11.90 7.81 -10.92
N PHE A 119 11.21 6.75 -10.52
CA PHE A 119 11.62 5.36 -10.73
C PHE A 119 10.44 4.41 -10.58
N VAL A 120 10.61 3.16 -11.01
CA VAL A 120 9.71 2.06 -10.63
C VAL A 120 10.52 0.91 -10.06
N ILE A 121 9.94 0.20 -9.10
CA ILE A 121 10.48 -1.06 -8.60
C ILE A 121 9.55 -2.18 -9.03
N TYR A 122 10.08 -3.32 -9.44
CA TYR A 122 9.25 -4.45 -9.81
C TYR A 122 9.89 -5.80 -9.50
N SER A 123 9.05 -6.82 -9.39
CA SER A 123 9.43 -8.22 -9.44
C SER A 123 8.53 -8.97 -10.41
N LEU A 124 9.11 -9.83 -11.25
CA LEU A 124 8.36 -10.68 -12.19
C LEU A 124 8.22 -12.12 -11.69
N ASP A 125 9.14 -12.55 -10.83
CA ASP A 125 9.18 -13.92 -10.31
C ASP A 125 8.60 -14.04 -8.90
N GLY A 126 8.37 -12.91 -8.22
CA GLY A 126 7.86 -12.83 -6.86
C GLY A 126 8.95 -12.73 -5.80
N GLU A 127 10.22 -12.88 -6.17
CA GLU A 127 11.35 -13.03 -5.24
C GLU A 127 12.44 -11.99 -5.50
N THR A 128 12.77 -11.76 -6.78
CA THR A 128 13.85 -10.87 -7.20
C THR A 128 13.29 -9.50 -7.54
N TRP A 129 13.65 -8.49 -6.75
CA TRP A 129 13.32 -7.10 -7.02
C TRP A 129 14.34 -6.46 -7.97
N GLN A 130 13.85 -5.58 -8.83
CA GLN A 130 14.62 -4.76 -9.75
C GLN A 130 14.12 -3.33 -9.68
N CYS A 131 15.01 -2.36 -9.83
CA CYS A 131 14.65 -0.96 -9.97
C CYS A 131 15.01 -0.43 -11.36
N VAL A 132 14.15 0.43 -11.91
CA VAL A 132 14.43 1.22 -13.11
C VAL A 132 14.25 2.69 -12.75
N GLU A 133 15.34 3.45 -12.81
CA GLU A 133 15.33 4.89 -12.56
C GLU A 133 15.03 5.67 -13.85
N ASN A 134 14.13 6.65 -13.76
CA ASN A 134 13.86 7.66 -14.79
C ASN A 134 14.78 8.86 -14.61
N PHE A 135 14.76 9.45 -13.41
CA PHE A 135 15.59 10.58 -13.01
C PHE A 135 15.88 10.52 -11.50
N PRO A 136 16.88 11.27 -11.01
CA PRO A 136 17.31 11.18 -9.62
C PRO A 136 16.19 11.55 -8.63
N VAL A 137 16.08 10.76 -7.57
CA VAL A 137 15.22 11.07 -6.42
C VAL A 137 15.87 12.18 -5.58
N GLU A 138 15.20 13.33 -5.46
CA GLU A 138 15.70 14.49 -4.69
C GLU A 138 15.44 14.33 -3.18
N GLU A 139 14.25 13.85 -2.81
CA GLU A 139 13.81 13.65 -1.43
C GLU A 139 13.65 12.17 -1.09
N HIS A 140 14.05 11.79 0.12
CA HIS A 140 13.94 10.41 0.58
C HIS A 140 12.48 10.01 0.75
N ILE A 141 12.08 8.89 0.14
CA ILE A 141 10.76 8.30 0.32
C ILE A 141 10.78 7.35 1.52
N ASP A 142 10.40 7.89 2.67
CA ASP A 142 10.40 7.20 3.97
C ASP A 142 9.40 6.04 4.06
N LYS A 143 8.31 6.06 3.27
CA LYS A 143 7.29 5.00 3.23
C LYS A 143 7.84 3.58 3.02
N PHE A 144 8.98 3.44 2.32
CA PHE A 144 9.64 2.14 2.20
C PHE A 144 10.12 1.56 3.54
N GLU A 145 10.47 2.40 4.51
CA GLU A 145 10.95 1.97 5.83
C GLU A 145 9.83 1.39 6.70
N TYR A 146 8.58 1.73 6.39
CA TYR A 146 7.38 1.23 7.06
C TYR A 146 6.91 -0.12 6.49
N ILE A 147 7.40 -0.54 5.32
CA ILE A 147 7.14 -1.89 4.80
C ILE A 147 7.76 -2.92 5.74
N SER A 148 6.94 -3.54 6.59
CA SER A 148 7.42 -4.39 7.67
C SER A 148 6.36 -5.41 8.09
N THR A 149 6.81 -6.61 8.46
CA THR A 149 5.96 -7.62 9.10
C THR A 149 5.94 -7.49 10.63
N ASP A 150 6.65 -6.51 11.17
CA ASP A 150 6.68 -6.23 12.61
C ASP A 150 5.42 -5.46 13.03
N PRO A 151 4.49 -6.08 13.79
CA PRO A 151 3.24 -5.43 14.19
C PRO A 151 3.45 -4.20 15.08
N MET A 152 4.63 -4.06 15.72
CA MET A 152 4.95 -2.87 16.50
C MET A 152 5.02 -1.62 15.65
N LYS A 153 5.53 -1.72 14.42
CA LYS A 153 5.63 -0.55 13.52
C LYS A 153 4.26 0.00 13.14
N TYR A 154 3.32 -0.88 12.79
CA TYR A 154 1.96 -0.45 12.50
C TYR A 154 1.28 0.14 13.73
N LYS A 155 1.47 -0.47 14.91
CA LYS A 155 0.93 0.07 16.17
C LYS A 155 1.44 1.48 16.45
N GLU A 156 2.75 1.71 16.31
CA GLU A 156 3.36 3.02 16.49
C GLU A 156 2.79 4.04 15.49
N TRP A 157 2.75 3.68 14.21
CA TRP A 157 2.15 4.52 13.17
C TRP A 157 0.68 4.84 13.44
N ALA A 158 -0.15 3.84 13.76
CA ALA A 158 -1.58 4.02 13.99
C ALA A 158 -1.85 4.92 15.20
N VAL A 159 -1.04 4.84 16.26
CA VAL A 159 -1.15 5.76 17.41
C VAL A 159 -0.75 7.18 17.02
N GLU A 160 0.31 7.36 16.22
CA GLU A 160 0.78 8.68 15.78
C GLU A 160 -0.18 9.35 14.79
N TYR A 161 -0.75 8.57 13.87
CA TYR A 161 -1.55 9.07 12.76
C TYR A 161 -3.06 9.08 13.07
N LEU A 162 -3.57 8.02 13.70
CA LEU A 162 -5.01 7.82 13.97
C LEU A 162 -5.36 7.98 15.46
N GLY A 163 -4.39 8.17 16.36
CA GLY A 163 -4.62 8.02 17.81
C GLY A 163 -5.59 9.01 18.43
N ASP A 164 -5.69 10.22 17.89
CA ASP A 164 -6.64 11.24 18.36
C ASP A 164 -8.05 11.06 17.78
N GLU A 165 -8.18 10.30 16.69
CA GLU A 165 -9.37 10.24 15.84
C GLU A 165 -10.02 8.85 15.79
N GLY A 166 -9.26 7.78 16.08
CA GLY A 166 -9.70 6.40 16.05
C GLY A 166 -10.11 5.85 17.42
N PHE A 167 -10.95 4.82 17.42
CA PHE A 167 -11.38 4.11 18.63
C PHE A 167 -10.32 3.15 19.19
N LEU A 168 -9.04 3.47 19.07
CA LEU A 168 -7.94 2.56 19.42
C LEU A 168 -8.03 2.03 20.85
N GLN A 169 -7.73 0.74 21.01
CA GLN A 169 -7.48 0.16 22.32
C GLN A 169 -6.20 0.76 22.93
N GLU A 170 -6.20 0.95 24.26
CA GLU A 170 -4.99 1.35 25.01
C GLU A 170 -3.83 0.37 24.75
N VAL A 171 -4.16 -0.92 24.57
CA VAL A 171 -3.22 -1.96 24.21
C VAL A 171 -3.77 -2.77 23.03
N MET A 172 -3.36 -2.41 21.81
CA MET A 172 -3.68 -3.19 20.62
C MET A 172 -2.93 -4.53 20.59
N SER A 173 -3.63 -5.58 20.14
CA SER A 173 -3.07 -6.93 20.01
C SER A 173 -2.11 -7.05 18.81
N GLU A 174 -0.81 -7.17 19.10
CA GLU A 174 0.22 -7.49 18.09
C GLU A 174 -0.04 -8.83 17.37
N GLN A 175 -0.63 -9.80 18.08
CA GLN A 175 -1.01 -11.07 17.49
C GLN A 175 -2.11 -10.89 16.44
N THR A 176 -3.07 -10.01 16.69
CA THR A 176 -4.14 -9.71 15.74
C THR A 176 -3.60 -9.05 14.49
N ILE A 177 -2.71 -8.06 14.63
CA ILE A 177 -2.03 -7.41 13.50
C ILE A 177 -1.26 -8.45 12.66
N THR A 178 -0.49 -9.32 13.33
CA THR A 178 0.24 -10.42 12.67
C THR A 178 -0.70 -11.37 11.93
N ASP A 179 -1.81 -11.76 12.57
CA ASP A 179 -2.82 -12.65 11.99
C ASP A 179 -3.48 -12.03 10.75
N LEU A 180 -3.67 -10.71 10.75
CA LEU A 180 -4.20 -9.98 9.61
C LEU A 180 -3.22 -9.96 8.44
N TYR A 181 -1.93 -9.73 8.72
CA TYR A 181 -0.85 -9.87 7.74
C TYR A 181 -0.70 -11.28 7.20
N GLU A 182 -1.06 -12.32 7.96
CA GLU A 182 -1.07 -13.70 7.48
C GLU A 182 -2.33 -14.04 6.66
N GLY A 183 -3.32 -13.15 6.61
CA GLY A 183 -4.59 -13.34 5.91
C GLY A 183 -5.52 -14.35 6.62
N LYS A 184 -5.46 -14.43 7.95
CA LYS A 184 -6.40 -15.24 8.74
C LYS A 184 -7.82 -14.70 8.64
N VAL A 185 -8.79 -15.51 9.05
CA VAL A 185 -10.20 -15.08 9.05
C VAL A 185 -10.36 -14.05 10.17
N LEU A 186 -10.78 -12.83 9.83
CA LEU A 186 -11.08 -11.79 10.81
C LEU A 186 -12.31 -12.19 11.63
N THR A 187 -12.20 -12.16 12.94
CA THR A 187 -13.29 -12.43 13.88
C THR A 187 -13.66 -11.16 14.65
N GLU A 188 -14.84 -11.13 15.25
CA GLU A 188 -15.27 -10.04 16.14
C GLU A 188 -14.28 -9.82 17.30
N GLU A 189 -13.75 -10.91 17.89
CA GLU A 189 -12.73 -10.84 18.94
C GLU A 189 -11.44 -10.15 18.47
N MET A 190 -11.02 -10.42 17.23
CA MET A 190 -9.87 -9.75 16.63
C MET A 190 -10.15 -8.25 16.49
N VAL A 191 -11.32 -7.85 15.99
CA VAL A 191 -11.70 -6.44 15.85
C VAL A 191 -11.64 -5.72 17.20
N TYR A 192 -12.28 -6.26 18.23
CA TYR A 192 -12.28 -5.63 19.57
C TYR A 192 -10.94 -5.70 20.31
N SER A 193 -9.97 -6.49 19.81
CA SER A 193 -8.58 -6.45 20.30
C SER A 193 -7.76 -5.29 19.75
N LEU A 194 -8.30 -4.55 18.78
CA LEU A 194 -7.68 -3.39 18.13
C LEU A 194 -8.41 -2.10 18.48
N VAL A 195 -9.75 -2.14 18.49
CA VAL A 195 -10.61 -0.98 18.76
C VAL A 195 -11.57 -1.22 19.92
N THR A 196 -12.00 -0.14 20.56
CA THR A 196 -13.01 -0.10 21.63
C THR A 196 -14.43 -0.11 21.09
N GLU A 197 -14.62 0.38 19.87
CA GLU A 197 -15.88 0.55 19.16
C GLU A 197 -15.63 0.37 17.66
N VAL A 198 -16.64 -0.12 16.93
CA VAL A 198 -16.65 -0.17 15.47
C VAL A 198 -17.66 0.85 14.99
N HIS A 199 -17.26 1.74 14.08
CA HIS A 199 -18.12 2.80 13.55
C HIS A 199 -19.42 2.24 12.95
N ASP A 200 -19.29 1.34 11.97
CA ASP A 200 -20.41 0.64 11.34
C ASP A 200 -19.97 -0.76 10.87
N TRP A 201 -20.59 -1.79 11.43
CA TRP A 201 -20.30 -3.18 11.08
C TRP A 201 -20.71 -3.52 9.65
N VAL A 202 -21.83 -2.99 9.16
CA VAL A 202 -22.32 -3.28 7.80
C VAL A 202 -21.37 -2.69 6.77
N ASP A 203 -20.81 -1.53 7.08
CA ASP A 203 -19.86 -0.83 6.25
C ASP A 203 -18.52 -1.57 6.21
N LEU A 204 -18.00 -1.95 7.37
CA LEU A 204 -16.82 -2.80 7.48
C LEU A 204 -16.98 -4.11 6.70
N GLU A 205 -18.13 -4.79 6.81
CA GLU A 205 -18.41 -6.01 6.03
C GLU A 205 -18.43 -5.74 4.52
N THR A 206 -18.98 -4.61 4.08
CA THR A 206 -19.05 -4.22 2.68
C THR A 206 -17.63 -4.04 2.12
N GLU A 207 -16.80 -3.27 2.82
CA GLU A 207 -15.42 -3.01 2.42
C GLU A 207 -14.55 -4.26 2.47
N LEU A 208 -14.72 -5.11 3.48
CA LEU A 208 -14.03 -6.41 3.52
C LEU A 208 -14.38 -7.29 2.31
N ASN A 209 -15.61 -7.23 1.79
CA ASN A 209 -15.99 -7.95 0.57
C ASN A 209 -15.33 -7.35 -0.70
N GLU A 210 -15.24 -6.02 -0.79
CA GLU A 210 -14.58 -5.31 -1.91
C GLU A 210 -13.05 -5.50 -1.92
N MET A 211 -12.41 -5.65 -0.74
CA MET A 211 -10.98 -6.01 -0.55
C MET A 211 -10.70 -7.53 -0.64
N PRO A 212 -11.63 -8.32 -1.16
CA PRO A 212 -11.97 -9.71 -0.80
C PRO A 212 -11.27 -10.33 0.43
N TYR A 213 -11.39 -9.76 1.62
CA TYR A 213 -10.88 -10.30 2.88
C TYR A 213 -11.88 -11.29 3.52
N ARG A 214 -11.38 -12.32 4.23
CA ARG A 214 -12.24 -13.33 4.86
C ARG A 214 -12.57 -12.91 6.28
N PHE A 215 -13.85 -12.92 6.63
CA PHE A 215 -14.33 -12.59 7.97
C PHE A 215 -15.42 -13.56 8.44
N SER A 216 -15.70 -13.56 9.74
CA SER A 216 -16.73 -14.37 10.38
C SER A 216 -17.27 -13.68 11.63
N PHE A 217 -18.29 -12.85 11.44
CA PHE A 217 -19.15 -12.25 12.45
C PHE A 217 -20.49 -11.87 11.81
#